data_AF-A0A960XSR0-F1
#
_entry.id   AF-A0A960XSR0-F1
#
_cell.length_a   1.000
_cell.length_b   1.000
_cell.length_c   1.000
_cell.angle_alpha   90.00
_cell.angle_beta   90.00
_cell.angle_gamma   90.00
#
_symmetry.space_group_name_H-M   'P 1'
#
loop_
_entity.id
_entity.type
_entity.pdbx_description
1 polymer ?
#
loop_
_entity_poly.entity_id
_entity_poly.type
_entity_poly.pdbx_seq_one_letter_code
_entity_poly.pdbx_strand_id
1 'polypeptide(L)'
;MKSFSELPTHRELRRLWKQEPLDRPTANLELTPDSWVERGAEVLGWSLARFEYWLSASGWLRAWLRLNLLVSIVLTSAGVLLLPPVAQILEQGAKSSHWFAEIFGDVVGMLTGLPPVVISLGVLYLAFVVYRRIRRKRLASRGYGHEDAWQ
;
A
#
# COMPACT_ATOMS: atom_id res chain seq x y z
N MET A 1 23.92 34.00 -29.12
CA MET A 1 22.84 33.61 -28.18
C MET A 1 21.52 33.98 -28.85
N LYS A 2 20.64 33.00 -29.13
CA LYS A 2 19.36 33.26 -29.80
C LYS A 2 18.37 33.92 -28.81
N SER A 3 17.68 34.97 -29.25
CA SER A 3 16.71 35.73 -28.46
C SER A 3 15.44 34.91 -28.19
N PHE A 4 14.78 35.09 -27.04
CA PHE A 4 13.49 34.45 -26.69
C PHE A 4 12.36 34.76 -27.70
N SER A 5 12.54 35.77 -28.56
CA SER A 5 11.64 36.09 -29.68
C SER A 5 11.77 35.15 -30.88
N GLU A 6 12.77 34.25 -30.91
CA GLU A 6 12.95 33.21 -31.93
C GLU A 6 12.42 31.84 -31.48
N LEU A 7 11.56 31.79 -30.45
CA LEU A 7 10.94 30.53 -30.06
C LEU A 7 10.04 30.01 -31.19
N PRO A 8 10.17 28.73 -31.57
CA PRO A 8 9.41 28.17 -32.66
C PRO A 8 7.92 28.29 -32.37
N THR A 9 7.19 28.82 -33.34
CA THR A 9 5.76 29.09 -33.21
C THR A 9 5.02 27.76 -32.98
N HIS A 10 3.88 27.72 -32.29
CA HIS A 10 3.10 26.49 -32.03
C HIS A 10 2.81 25.64 -33.30
N ARG A 11 2.78 26.26 -34.49
CA ARG A 11 2.71 25.58 -35.79
C ARG A 11 3.99 24.80 -36.15
N GLU A 12 5.15 25.31 -35.80
CA GLU A 12 6.47 24.69 -36.03
C GLU A 12 6.72 23.56 -35.03
N LEU A 13 6.29 23.71 -33.78
CA LEU A 13 6.26 22.61 -32.80
C LEU A 13 5.44 21.42 -33.31
N ARG A 14 4.33 21.69 -34.01
CA ARG A 14 3.50 20.65 -34.64
C ARG A 14 4.22 19.97 -35.82
N ARG A 15 5.10 20.68 -36.53
CA ARG A 15 5.95 20.11 -37.58
C ARG A 15 7.06 19.23 -37.01
N LEU A 16 7.66 19.61 -35.88
CA LEU A 16 8.61 18.74 -35.14
C LEU A 16 7.96 17.43 -34.65
N TRP A 17 6.62 17.41 -34.58
CA TRP A 17 5.86 16.23 -34.22
C TRP A 17 5.56 15.28 -35.39
N LYS A 18 5.78 15.69 -36.65
CA LYS A 18 5.49 14.85 -37.81
C LYS A 18 6.41 13.64 -37.83
N GLN A 19 5.80 12.46 -37.94
CA GLN A 19 6.46 11.17 -38.14
C GLN A 19 6.76 10.99 -39.64
N GLU A 20 7.59 11.86 -40.19
CA GLU A 20 8.07 11.65 -41.56
C GLU A 20 9.11 10.53 -41.52
N PRO A 21 9.02 9.51 -42.40
CA PRO A 21 10.04 8.49 -42.54
C PRO A 21 11.40 9.16 -42.72
N LEU A 22 12.43 8.68 -42.03
CA LEU A 22 13.76 9.21 -42.24
C LEU A 22 14.24 8.79 -43.64
N ASP A 23 14.79 9.75 -44.38
CA ASP A 23 15.48 9.46 -45.62
C ASP A 23 16.66 8.51 -45.36
N ARG A 24 16.85 7.57 -46.30
CA ARG A 24 17.93 6.60 -46.19
C ARG A 24 19.27 7.34 -46.16
N PRO A 25 20.14 7.11 -45.16
CA PRO A 25 21.41 7.80 -45.06
C PRO A 25 22.29 7.47 -46.27
N THR A 26 22.58 8.47 -47.10
CA THR A 26 23.51 8.35 -48.22
C THR A 26 24.93 8.49 -47.71
N ALA A 27 25.81 7.57 -48.12
CA ALA A 27 27.23 7.59 -47.76
C ALA A 27 28.03 8.63 -48.59
N ASN A 28 27.48 9.84 -48.75
CA ASN A 28 28.16 10.94 -49.42
C ASN A 28 28.84 11.79 -48.35
N LEU A 29 29.87 11.22 -47.72
CA LEU A 29 30.71 11.91 -46.76
C LEU A 29 31.71 12.75 -47.56
N GLU A 30 31.48 14.05 -47.64
CA GLU A 30 32.49 15.02 -48.08
C GLU A 30 33.52 15.14 -46.96
N LEU A 31 34.38 14.12 -46.83
CA LEU A 31 35.37 14.02 -45.77
C LEU A 31 36.27 15.25 -45.80
N THR A 32 36.09 16.16 -44.85
CA THR A 32 36.89 17.37 -44.76
C THR A 32 38.37 16.99 -44.62
N PRO A 33 39.25 17.35 -45.57
CA PRO A 33 40.60 16.79 -45.65
C PRO A 33 41.54 17.31 -44.56
N ASP A 34 41.24 18.43 -43.90
CA ASP A 34 42.24 19.11 -43.06
C ASP A 34 42.05 18.93 -41.54
N SER A 35 40.90 18.44 -41.08
CA SER A 35 40.61 18.30 -39.65
C SER A 35 40.18 16.88 -39.27
N TRP A 36 41.01 16.22 -38.45
CA TRP A 36 40.73 14.89 -37.90
C TRP A 36 39.50 14.90 -36.96
N VAL A 37 39.25 16.02 -36.28
CA VAL A 37 38.10 16.18 -35.39
C VAL A 37 36.81 16.29 -36.19
N GLU A 38 36.83 17.09 -37.26
CA GLU A 38 35.65 17.25 -38.14
C GLU A 38 35.33 15.93 -38.85
N ARG A 39 36.34 15.19 -39.31
CA ARG A 39 36.14 13.83 -39.83
C ARG A 39 35.56 12.87 -38.79
N GLY A 40 36.06 12.91 -37.55
CA GLY A 40 35.51 12.10 -36.47
C GLY A 40 34.04 12.43 -36.20
N ALA A 41 33.69 13.72 -36.20
CA ALA A 41 32.31 14.18 -36.03
C ALA A 41 31.40 13.77 -37.20
N GLU A 42 31.88 13.85 -38.44
CA GLU A 42 31.15 13.40 -39.64
C GLU A 42 30.88 11.88 -39.61
N VAL A 43 31.90 11.08 -39.25
CA VAL A 43 31.77 9.63 -39.13
C VAL A 43 30.83 9.24 -37.99
N LEU A 44 30.93 9.91 -36.84
CA LEU A 44 30.00 9.71 -35.72
C LEU A 44 28.57 10.12 -36.10
N GLY A 45 28.40 11.26 -36.78
CA GLY A 45 27.11 11.73 -37.26
C GLY A 45 26.46 10.75 -38.23
N TRP A 46 27.22 10.25 -39.21
CA TRP A 46 26.73 9.22 -40.13
C TRP A 46 26.44 7.89 -39.41
N SER A 47 27.27 7.50 -38.44
CA SER A 47 27.03 6.30 -37.64
C SER A 47 25.74 6.44 -36.83
N LEU A 48 25.51 7.59 -36.19
CA LEU A 48 24.27 7.87 -35.46
C LEU A 48 23.05 7.86 -36.39
N ALA A 49 23.12 8.53 -37.55
CA ALA A 49 22.04 8.55 -38.54
C ALA A 49 21.74 7.16 -39.10
N ARG A 50 22.77 6.32 -39.28
CA ARG A 50 22.63 4.93 -39.69
C ARG A 50 22.02 4.06 -38.59
N PHE A 51 22.42 4.24 -37.34
CA PHE A 51 21.79 3.59 -36.20
C PHE A 51 20.34 4.00 -36.06
N GLU A 52 20.03 5.30 -36.18
CA GLU A 52 18.67 5.82 -36.12
C GLU A 52 17.78 5.27 -37.24
N TYR A 53 18.28 5.22 -38.48
CA TYR A 53 17.58 4.59 -39.60
C TYR A 53 17.41 3.07 -39.39
N TRP A 54 18.41 2.38 -38.87
CA TRP A 54 18.32 0.93 -38.62
C TRP A 54 17.32 0.58 -37.51
N LEU A 55 17.30 1.37 -36.43
CA LEU A 55 16.37 1.21 -35.31
C LEU A 55 14.95 1.70 -35.63
N SER A 56 14.80 2.63 -36.57
CA SER A 56 13.52 3.32 -36.80
C SER A 56 13.29 3.81 -38.23
N ALA A 57 13.56 2.98 -39.24
CA ALA A 57 13.34 3.33 -40.66
C ALA A 57 11.90 3.83 -40.93
N SER A 58 10.91 3.27 -40.23
CA SER A 58 9.48 3.63 -40.35
C SER A 58 8.98 4.66 -39.32
N GLY A 59 9.85 5.16 -38.44
CA GLY A 59 9.45 6.02 -37.32
C GLY A 59 8.77 5.30 -36.14
N TRP A 60 8.61 3.97 -36.21
CA TRP A 60 7.89 3.17 -35.22
C TRP A 60 8.52 3.22 -33.82
N LEU A 61 9.84 3.09 -33.71
CA LEU A 61 10.51 3.12 -32.40
C LEU A 61 10.35 4.48 -31.72
N ARG A 62 10.41 5.57 -32.49
CA ARG A 62 10.19 6.93 -31.98
C ARG A 62 8.76 7.10 -31.49
N ALA A 63 7.78 6.51 -32.18
CA ALA A 63 6.39 6.46 -31.73
C ALA A 63 6.23 5.64 -30.44
N TRP A 64 6.86 4.46 -30.38
CA TRP A 64 6.82 3.56 -29.24
C TRP A 64 7.45 4.16 -27.98
N LEU A 65 8.62 4.81 -28.11
CA LEU A 65 9.27 5.52 -27.01
C LEU A 65 8.42 6.70 -26.51
N ARG A 66 7.82 7.48 -27.43
CA ARG A 66 6.93 8.58 -27.05
C ARG A 66 5.69 8.08 -26.32
N LEU A 67 5.10 6.97 -26.78
CA LEU A 67 3.95 6.35 -26.11
C LEU A 67 4.33 5.89 -24.70
N ASN A 68 5.45 5.17 -24.55
CA ASN A 68 5.91 4.74 -23.23
C ASN A 68 6.22 5.92 -22.31
N LEU A 69 6.85 6.98 -22.83
CA LEU A 69 7.15 8.19 -22.06
C LEU A 69 5.85 8.90 -21.61
N LEU A 70 4.86 9.00 -22.50
CA LEU A 70 3.56 9.59 -22.17
C LEU A 70 2.84 8.75 -21.13
N VAL A 71 2.80 7.43 -21.32
CA VAL A 71 2.22 6.48 -20.37
C VAL A 71 2.94 6.58 -19.02
N SER A 72 4.27 6.65 -18.97
CA SER A 72 5.01 6.80 -17.72
C SER A 72 4.70 8.11 -17.02
N ILE A 73 4.60 9.22 -17.76
CA ILE A 73 4.23 10.52 -17.18
C ILE A 73 2.81 10.47 -16.59
N VAL A 74 1.86 9.88 -17.32
CA VAL A 74 0.47 9.73 -16.86
C VAL A 74 0.37 8.82 -15.64
N LEU A 75 1.06 7.67 -15.64
CA LEU A 75 1.09 6.78 -14.48
C LEU A 75 1.76 7.45 -13.28
N THR A 76 2.85 8.19 -13.50
CA THR A 76 3.56 8.88 -12.41
C THR A 76 2.69 9.98 -11.83
N SER A 77 2.02 10.79 -12.66
CA SER A 77 1.13 11.85 -12.17
C SER A 77 -0.07 11.27 -11.43
N ALA A 78 -0.69 10.21 -11.97
CA ALA A 78 -1.77 9.49 -11.30
C ALA A 78 -1.31 8.90 -9.97
N GLY A 79 -0.13 8.25 -9.94
CA GLY A 79 0.46 7.69 -8.74
C GLY A 79 0.72 8.75 -7.67
N VAL A 80 1.35 9.87 -8.02
CA VAL A 80 1.62 10.99 -7.11
C VAL A 80 0.33 11.59 -6.56
N LEU A 81 -0.73 11.67 -7.37
CA LEU A 81 -2.01 12.23 -6.95
C LEU A 81 -2.83 11.26 -6.09
N LEU A 82 -2.77 9.96 -6.39
CA LEU A 82 -3.59 8.92 -5.74
C LEU A 82 -2.91 8.30 -4.50
N LEU A 83 -1.57 8.29 -4.43
CA LEU A 83 -0.85 7.71 -3.29
C LEU A 83 -1.23 8.37 -1.95
N PRO A 84 -1.24 9.71 -1.81
CA PRO A 84 -1.58 10.35 -0.53
C PRO A 84 -2.98 9.99 0.00
N PRO A 85 -4.09 10.11 -0.78
CA PRO A 85 -5.41 9.76 -0.28
C PRO A 85 -5.55 8.27 0.00
N VAL A 86 -4.98 7.40 -0.84
CA VAL A 86 -5.00 5.95 -0.60
C VAL A 86 -4.26 5.61 0.70
N ALA A 87 -3.07 6.16 0.90
CA ALA A 87 -2.31 5.96 2.14
C ALA A 87 -3.09 6.42 3.38
N GLN A 88 -3.77 7.57 3.31
CA GLN A 88 -4.61 8.04 4.42
C GLN A 88 -5.77 7.11 4.72
N ILE A 89 -6.45 6.58 3.70
CA ILE A 89 -7.56 5.63 3.88
C ILE A 89 -7.05 4.33 4.52
N LEU A 90 -5.91 3.79 4.05
CA LEU A 90 -5.30 2.60 4.65
C LEU A 90 -4.90 2.84 6.10
N GLU A 91 -4.31 3.99 6.41
CA GLU A 91 -3.90 4.34 7.78
C GLU A 91 -5.12 4.47 8.71
N GLN A 92 -6.21 5.09 8.25
CA GLN A 92 -7.46 5.18 8.99
C GLN A 92 -8.12 3.80 9.16
N GLY A 93 -8.04 2.93 8.15
CA GLY A 93 -8.47 1.53 8.23
C GLY A 93 -7.68 0.73 9.28
N ALA A 94 -6.36 0.93 9.34
CA ALA A 94 -5.52 0.29 10.35
C ALA A 94 -5.84 0.79 11.76
N LYS A 95 -6.01 2.11 11.95
CA LYS A 95 -6.38 2.71 13.25
C LYS A 95 -7.75 2.25 13.73
N SER A 96 -8.75 2.19 12.84
CA SER A 96 -10.08 1.69 13.20
C SER A 96 -10.04 0.22 13.61
N SER A 97 -9.22 -0.60 12.95
CA SER A 97 -9.05 -2.01 13.29
C SER A 97 -8.47 -2.21 14.71
N HIS A 98 -7.53 -1.36 15.12
CA HIS A 98 -7.00 -1.38 16.49
C HIS A 98 -8.10 -1.07 17.52
N TRP A 99 -8.88 -0.02 17.29
CA TRP A 99 -9.99 0.35 18.18
C TRP A 99 -11.05 -0.75 18.27
N PHE A 100 -11.38 -1.39 17.15
CA PHE A 100 -12.29 -2.55 17.14
C PHE A 100 -11.72 -3.75 17.91
N ALA A 101 -10.42 -4.03 17.78
CA ALA A 101 -9.78 -5.11 18.51
C ALA A 101 -9.76 -4.87 20.02
N GLU A 102 -9.55 -3.62 20.44
CA GLU A 102 -9.57 -3.21 21.85
C GLU A 102 -10.97 -3.38 22.45
N ILE A 103 -12.00 -2.87 21.79
CA ILE A 103 -13.40 -3.05 22.23
C ILE A 103 -13.78 -4.52 22.27
N PHE A 104 -13.41 -5.29 21.23
CA PHE A 104 -13.72 -6.70 21.19
C PHE A 104 -12.99 -7.45 22.31
N GLY A 105 -11.72 -7.10 22.59
CA GLY A 105 -10.94 -7.62 23.70
C GLY A 105 -11.59 -7.34 25.05
N ASP A 106 -12.04 -6.10 25.28
CA ASP A 106 -12.70 -5.70 26.53
C ASP A 106 -14.04 -6.41 26.72
N VAL A 107 -14.86 -6.50 25.67
CA VAL A 107 -16.16 -7.19 25.72
C VAL A 107 -15.96 -8.69 25.96
N VAL A 108 -15.01 -9.33 25.26
CA VAL A 108 -14.70 -10.74 25.46
C VAL A 108 -14.10 -10.98 26.85
N GLY A 109 -13.25 -10.08 27.34
CA GLY A 109 -12.72 -10.11 28.71
C GLY A 109 -13.81 -10.05 29.76
N MET A 110 -14.78 -9.14 29.61
CA MET A 110 -15.96 -9.08 30.48
C MET A 110 -16.80 -10.35 30.40
N LEU A 111 -17.03 -10.88 29.19
CA LEU A 111 -17.85 -12.07 28.99
C LEU A 111 -17.19 -13.33 29.57
N THR A 112 -15.86 -13.46 29.41
CA THR A 112 -15.07 -14.59 29.92
C THR A 112 -14.74 -14.49 31.40
N GLY A 113 -14.79 -13.29 31.98
CA GLY A 113 -14.67 -13.05 33.43
C GLY A 113 -15.95 -13.31 34.23
N LEU A 114 -17.11 -13.39 33.57
CA LEU A 114 -18.40 -13.68 34.21
C LEU A 114 -18.51 -15.12 34.78
N PRO A 115 -18.13 -16.20 34.06
CA PRO A 115 -18.24 -17.56 34.57
C PRO A 115 -17.53 -17.80 35.91
N PRO A 116 -16.26 -17.38 36.13
CA PRO A 116 -15.59 -17.53 37.43
C PRO A 116 -16.33 -16.83 38.58
N VAL A 117 -16.90 -15.64 38.34
CA VAL A 117 -17.64 -14.87 39.35
C VAL A 117 -18.96 -15.57 39.70
N VAL A 118 -19.71 -16.06 38.71
CA VAL A 118 -20.96 -16.80 38.93
C VAL A 118 -20.68 -18.12 39.67
N ILE A 119 -19.63 -18.84 39.28
CA ILE A 119 -19.23 -20.10 39.93
C ILE A 119 -18.84 -19.85 41.39
N SER A 120 -18.02 -18.83 41.67
CA SER A 120 -17.60 -18.51 43.04
C SER A 120 -18.77 -18.12 43.94
N LEU A 121 -19.72 -17.31 43.44
CA LEU A 121 -20.98 -17.01 44.14
C LEU A 121 -21.82 -18.26 44.39
N GLY A 122 -21.92 -19.16 43.39
CA GLY A 122 -22.63 -20.42 43.52
C GLY A 122 -22.04 -21.34 44.61
N VAL A 123 -20.71 -21.44 44.67
CA VAL A 123 -20.00 -22.22 45.69
C VAL A 123 -20.23 -21.63 47.09
N LEU A 124 -20.13 -20.31 47.24
CA LEU A 124 -20.40 -19.63 48.51
C LEU A 124 -21.83 -19.87 48.99
N TYR A 125 -22.80 -19.77 48.07
CA TYR A 125 -24.21 -20.03 48.38
C TYR A 125 -24.44 -21.48 48.82
N LEU A 126 -23.87 -22.45 48.10
CA LEU A 126 -23.94 -23.87 48.48
C LEU A 126 -23.33 -24.13 49.86
N ALA A 127 -22.15 -23.57 50.14
CA ALA A 127 -21.49 -23.67 51.43
C ALA A 127 -22.38 -23.12 52.57
N PHE A 128 -23.02 -21.97 52.34
CA PHE A 128 -23.96 -21.37 53.29
C PHE A 128 -25.18 -22.27 53.56
N VAL A 129 -25.76 -22.86 52.52
CA VAL A 129 -26.92 -23.77 52.63
C VAL A 129 -26.53 -25.03 53.41
N VAL A 130 -25.37 -25.63 53.10
CA VAL A 130 -24.84 -26.81 53.81
C VAL A 130 -24.59 -26.49 55.28
N TYR A 131 -23.91 -25.37 55.57
CA TYR A 131 -23.67 -24.91 56.94
C TYR A 131 -24.98 -24.73 57.71
N ARG A 132 -25.96 -24.04 57.10
CA ARG A 132 -27.29 -23.83 57.71
C ARG A 132 -28.00 -25.16 57.98
N ARG A 133 -27.89 -26.13 57.07
CA ARG A 133 -28.51 -27.46 57.22
C ARG A 133 -27.86 -28.27 58.34
N ILE A 134 -26.54 -28.26 58.44
CA ILE A 134 -25.79 -28.92 59.53
C ILE A 134 -26.12 -28.28 60.87
N ARG A 135 -26.15 -26.94 60.95
CA ARG A 135 -26.50 -26.22 62.18
C ARG A 135 -27.92 -26.57 62.67
N ARG A 136 -28.91 -26.66 61.77
CA ARG A 136 -30.27 -27.10 62.14
C ARG A 136 -30.30 -28.52 62.70
N LYS A 137 -29.56 -29.46 62.10
CA LYS A 137 -29.47 -30.84 62.59
C LYS A 137 -28.78 -30.92 63.96
N ARG A 138 -27.71 -30.16 64.20
CA ARG A 138 -27.02 -30.13 65.49
C ARG A 138 -27.87 -29.55 66.63
N LEU A 139 -28.78 -28.63 66.32
CA LEU A 139 -29.72 -28.08 67.31
C LEU A 139 -30.80 -29.09 67.70
N ALA A 140 -31.30 -29.90 66.75
CA ALA A 140 -32.30 -30.93 67.03
C ALA A 140 -31.77 -32.08 67.92
N SER A 141 -30.49 -32.45 67.78
CA SER A 141 -29.86 -33.49 68.60
C SER A 141 -29.50 -33.07 70.02
N ARG A 142 -29.65 -31.79 70.39
CA ARG A 142 -29.41 -31.29 71.77
C ARG A 142 -30.66 -31.23 72.64
N GLY A 143 -31.84 -31.56 72.10
CA GLY A 143 -33.12 -31.48 72.80
C GLY A 143 -33.69 -32.81 73.32
N TYR A 144 -33.00 -33.94 73.14
CA TYR A 144 -33.51 -35.28 73.51
C TYR A 144 -32.47 -36.05 74.35
N GLY A 145 -32.11 -35.53 75.51
CA GLY A 145 -31.14 -36.19 76.38
C GLY A 145 -31.20 -35.79 77.85
N HIS A 146 -32.37 -35.40 78.35
CA HIS A 146 -32.51 -35.08 79.78
C HIS A 146 -33.84 -35.49 80.44
N GLU A 147 -34.51 -36.50 79.91
CA GLU A 147 -35.62 -37.17 80.59
C GLU A 147 -35.27 -38.67 80.52
N ASP A 148 -35.44 -39.42 81.63
CA ASP A 148 -35.15 -40.87 81.79
C ASP A 148 -33.89 -41.25 82.61
N ALA A 149 -33.54 -40.50 83.67
CA ALA A 149 -32.56 -40.93 84.67
C ALA A 149 -33.15 -41.23 86.07
N TRP A 150 -34.48 -41.31 86.20
CA TRP A 150 -35.14 -41.63 87.48
C TRP A 150 -36.38 -42.51 87.28
N GLN A 151 -36.17 -43.81 87.06
CA GLN A 151 -37.10 -44.88 87.46
C GLN A 151 -36.28 -46.10 87.90
#